data_AF-A0A9E1RF26-F1
#
_entry.id   AF-A0A9E1RF26-F1
#
_cell.length_a   1.000
_cell.length_b   1.000
_cell.length_c   1.000
_cell.angle_alpha   90.00
_cell.angle_beta   90.00
_cell.angle_gamma   90.00
#
_symmetry.space_group_name_H-M   'P 1'
#
loop_
_entity.id
_entity.type
_entity.pdbx_description
1 polymer ?
#
loop_
_entity_poly.entity_id
_entity_poly.type
_entity_poly.pdbx_seq_one_letter_code
_entity_poly.pdbx_strand_id
1 'polypeptide(L)'
;MNEQLKTDYFLCECSFPEHLFFFFYDDKDNVLYLNIHLSVQQGIFRRIWTAIKYIFGHQSTYGGFDEIIIRPEDRERLVYVINQLNPDKKRWFGDEAPKSPKE
;
A
#
# COMPACT_ATOMS: atom_id res chain seq x y z
N MET A 1 -7.72 17.54 -21.92
CA MET A 1 -7.63 16.10 -21.61
C MET A 1 -7.45 16.04 -20.11
N ASN A 2 -8.54 15.86 -19.36
CA ASN A 2 -8.49 15.92 -17.89
C ASN A 2 -8.05 14.54 -17.39
N GLU A 3 -6.79 14.41 -17.00
CA GLU A 3 -6.29 13.25 -16.27
C GLU A 3 -7.04 13.14 -14.95
N GLN A 4 -7.85 12.10 -14.78
CA GLN A 4 -8.54 11.80 -13.54
C GLN A 4 -7.65 10.90 -12.69
N LEU A 5 -6.66 11.50 -12.03
CA LEU A 5 -5.91 10.82 -10.98
C LEU A 5 -6.88 10.46 -9.84
N LYS A 6 -7.13 9.17 -9.66
CA LYS A 6 -8.00 8.69 -8.58
C LYS A 6 -7.15 8.35 -7.36
N THR A 7 -7.28 9.17 -6.32
CA THR A 7 -6.64 8.97 -5.03
C THR A 7 -7.69 8.63 -3.99
N ASP A 8 -7.56 7.46 -3.37
CA ASP A 8 -8.48 6.99 -2.33
C ASP A 8 -7.72 6.87 -1.00
N TYR A 9 -8.19 7.57 0.03
CA TYR A 9 -7.58 7.62 1.36
C TYR A 9 -8.24 6.62 2.32
N PHE A 10 -7.41 5.96 3.12
CA PHE A 10 -7.83 4.93 4.07
C PHE A 10 -7.29 5.26 5.46
N LEU A 11 -8.20 5.26 6.43
CA LEU A 11 -7.88 5.48 7.83
C LEU A 11 -7.61 4.15 8.52
N CYS A 12 -6.58 4.12 9.36
CA CYS A 12 -6.41 3.03 10.31
C CYS A 12 -7.53 3.03 11.36
N GLU A 13 -7.88 1.86 11.87
CA GLU A 13 -8.88 1.69 12.94
C GLU A 13 -8.58 2.56 14.18
N CYS A 14 -7.30 2.76 14.50
CA CYS A 14 -6.90 3.60 15.62
C CYS A 14 -7.25 5.09 15.43
N SER A 15 -7.70 5.50 14.24
CA SER A 15 -8.12 6.88 13.92
C SER A 15 -7.03 7.94 14.12
N PHE A 16 -5.77 7.52 14.24
CA PHE A 16 -4.63 8.43 14.29
C PHE A 16 -4.27 8.87 12.87
N PRO A 17 -4.14 10.18 12.61
CA PRO A 17 -3.70 10.71 11.31
C PRO A 17 -2.34 10.16 10.87
N GLU A 18 -1.54 9.74 11.84
CA GLU A 18 -0.23 9.15 11.67
C GLU A 18 -0.23 7.76 11.01
N HIS A 19 -1.38 7.08 10.93
CA HIS A 19 -1.54 5.79 10.25
C HIS A 19 -2.46 5.90 9.03
N LEU A 20 -2.52 7.08 8.43
CA LEU A 20 -3.20 7.29 7.16
C LEU A 20 -2.38 6.64 6.03
N PHE A 21 -3.04 5.92 5.15
CA PHE A 21 -2.46 5.46 3.89
C PHE A 21 -3.44 5.73 2.76
N PHE A 22 -2.94 5.84 1.53
CA PHE A 22 -3.78 6.08 0.36
C PHE A 22 -3.28 5.27 -0.83
N PHE A 23 -4.23 4.90 -1.69
CA PHE A 23 -3.91 4.36 -3.00
C PHE A 23 -3.92 5.47 -4.03
N PHE A 24 -2.95 5.41 -4.93
CA PHE A 24 -2.82 6.28 -6.09
C PHE A 24 -2.72 5.40 -7.33
N TYR A 25 -3.63 5.61 -8.28
CA TYR A 25 -3.63 4.86 -9.54
C TYR A 25 -3.20 5.77 -10.69
N ASP A 26 -2.15 5.36 -11.40
CA ASP A 26 -1.66 6.01 -12.60
C ASP A 26 -2.22 5.29 -13.84
N ASP A 27 -3.12 5.96 -14.54
CA ASP A 27 -3.76 5.47 -15.77
C ASP A 27 -2.77 5.29 -16.94
N LYS A 28 -1.68 6.07 -16.99
CA LYS A 28 -0.74 6.07 -18.12
C LYS A 28 0.11 4.83 -18.13
N ASP A 29 0.70 4.53 -16.97
CA ASP A 29 1.58 3.39 -16.78
C ASP A 29 0.82 2.16 -16.26
N ASN A 30 -0.48 2.32 -15.99
CA ASN A 30 -1.34 1.31 -15.38
C ASN A 30 -0.67 0.77 -14.10
N VAL A 31 -0.29 1.65 -13.17
CA VAL A 31 0.43 1.30 -11.93
C VAL A 31 -0.40 1.70 -10.71
N LEU A 32 -0.49 0.79 -9.74
CA LEU A 32 -1.14 1.03 -8.45
C LEU A 32 -0.07 1.23 -7.37
N TYR A 33 -0.07 2.41 -6.78
CA TYR A 33 0.81 2.80 -5.69
C TYR A 33 0.02 2.80 -4.38
N LEU A 34 0.60 2.21 -3.33
CA LEU A 34 0.16 2.32 -1.96
C LEU A 34 1.14 3.22 -1.22
N ASN A 35 0.69 4.40 -0.85
CA ASN A 35 1.47 5.33 -0.05
C ASN A 35 1.01 5.24 1.40
N ILE A 36 1.94 4.95 2.30
CA ILE A 36 1.72 4.96 3.73
C ILE A 36 2.36 6.26 4.26
N HIS A 37 1.76 6.87 5.27
CA HIS A 37 2.34 8.06 5.89
C HIS A 37 3.06 7.68 7.19
N LEU A 38 4.36 7.44 7.12
CA LEU A 38 5.20 7.14 8.28
C LEU A 38 5.33 8.40 9.13
N SER A 39 4.55 8.49 10.21
CA SER A 39 4.93 9.40 11.28
C SER A 39 6.22 8.89 11.93
N VAL A 40 7.27 9.70 11.88
CA VAL A 40 8.55 9.35 12.49
C VAL A 40 8.49 9.70 13.99
N GLN A 41 7.55 9.11 14.74
CA GLN A 41 7.66 9.06 16.21
C GLN A 41 8.73 8.05 16.60
N GLN A 42 9.97 8.41 16.35
CA GLN A 42 11.15 7.73 16.83
C GLN A 42 11.94 8.76 17.62
N GLY A 43 12.04 8.56 18.93
CA GLY A 43 12.93 9.35 19.77
C GLY A 43 14.35 9.35 19.19
N ILE A 44 15.12 10.42 19.46
CA ILE A 44 16.44 10.69 18.84
C ILE A 44 17.34 9.45 18.84
N PHE A 45 17.35 8.66 19.93
CA PHE A 45 18.14 7.44 20.07
C PHE A 45 17.81 6.35 19.04
N ARG A 46 16.54 6.20 18.68
CA ARG A 46 16.07 5.17 17.75
C ARG A 46 16.39 5.56 16.31
N ARG A 47 16.41 6.87 16.01
CA ARG A 47 16.93 7.43 14.75
C ARG A 47 18.44 7.21 14.61
N ILE A 48 19.20 7.46 15.69
CA ILE A 48 20.65 7.22 15.72
C ILE A 48 20.95 5.74 15.53
N TRP A 49 20.24 4.85 16.20
CA TRP A 49 20.43 3.40 16.07
C TRP A 49 20.16 2.91 14.65
N THR A 50 19.09 3.39 14.02
CA THR A 50 18.79 3.09 12.62
C THR A 50 19.90 3.62 11.70
N ALA A 51 20.38 4.85 11.89
CA ALA A 51 21.48 5.41 11.11
C ALA A 51 22.78 4.58 11.24
N ILE A 52 23.09 4.11 12.46
CA ILE A 52 24.25 3.23 12.71
C ILE A 52 24.12 1.92 11.91
N LYS A 53 22.93 1.28 11.91
CA LYS A 53 22.69 0.08 11.11
C LYS A 53 22.97 0.30 9.61
N TYR A 54 22.55 1.44 9.07
CA TYR A 54 22.81 1.81 7.68
C TYR A 54 24.32 1.98 7.40
N ILE A 55 25.08 2.61 8.30
CA ILE A 55 26.54 2.77 8.17
C ILE A 55 27.24 1.41 8.10
N PHE A 56 26.75 0.41 8.85
CA PHE A 56 27.28 -0.95 8.84
C PHE A 56 26.74 -1.83 7.69
N GLY A 57 26.16 -1.22 6.65
CA GLY A 57 25.74 -1.93 5.44
C GLY A 57 24.48 -2.76 5.62
N HIS A 58 23.69 -2.53 6.69
CA HIS A 58 22.36 -3.11 6.80
C HIS A 58 21.44 -2.43 5.78
N GLN A 59 21.25 -3.08 4.65
CA GLN A 59 20.24 -2.70 3.68
C GLN A 59 18.92 -3.35 4.10
N SER A 60 17.87 -2.56 4.31
CA SER A 60 16.52 -3.10 4.23
C SER A 60 16.38 -3.76 2.86
N THR A 61 16.04 -5.04 2.80
CA THR A 61 15.86 -5.79 1.56
C THR A 61 14.78 -5.17 0.65
N TYR A 62 14.00 -4.20 1.15
CA TYR A 62 12.91 -3.54 0.44
C TYR A 62 12.98 -2.00 0.48
N GLY A 63 14.11 -1.40 0.87
CA GLY A 63 14.31 0.04 0.80
C GLY A 63 13.47 0.87 1.79
N GLY A 64 13.98 2.03 2.19
CA GLY A 64 13.31 2.94 3.12
C GLY A 64 12.40 3.92 2.40
N PHE A 65 11.29 3.44 1.83
CA PHE A 65 10.19 4.29 1.39
C PHE A 65 8.87 3.74 1.93
N ASP A 66 7.97 4.66 2.22
CA ASP A 66 6.59 4.37 2.60
C ASP A 66 5.67 4.47 1.38
N GLU A 67 6.15 3.92 0.27
CA GLU A 67 5.40 3.77 -0.97
C GLU A 67 5.68 2.36 -1.50
N ILE A 68 4.61 1.63 -1.78
CA ILE A 68 4.63 0.25 -2.24
C ILE A 68 3.96 0.23 -3.62
N ILE A 69 4.71 -0.21 -4.63
CA ILE A 69 4.16 -0.42 -5.96
C ILE A 69 3.62 -1.85 -6.04
N ILE A 70 2.33 -1.99 -6.32
CA ILE A 70 1.70 -3.30 -6.46
C ILE A 70 2.01 -3.84 -7.86
N ARG A 71 2.63 -5.03 -7.89
CA ARG A 71 2.93 -5.74 -9.13
C ARG A 71 1.65 -5.99 -9.94
N PRO A 72 1.68 -5.87 -11.28
CA PRO A 72 0.52 -6.16 -12.12
C PRO A 72 -0.13 -7.52 -11.84
N GLU A 73 0.68 -8.55 -11.57
CA GLU A 73 0.24 -9.93 -11.37
C GLU A 73 -0.48 -10.13 -10.02
N ASP A 74 -0.16 -9.33 -9.01
CA ASP A 74 -0.71 -9.45 -7.65
C ASP A 74 -2.03 -8.68 -7.46
N ARG A 75 -2.51 -7.97 -8.49
CA ARG A 75 -3.73 -7.14 -8.39
C ARG A 75 -4.98 -7.97 -8.15
N GLU A 76 -5.13 -9.08 -8.88
CA GLU A 76 -6.24 -10.00 -8.69
C GLU A 76 -6.24 -10.59 -7.28
N ARG A 77 -5.05 -10.88 -6.73
CA ARG A 77 -4.87 -11.35 -5.36
C ARG A 77 -5.32 -10.30 -4.34
N LEU A 78 -4.99 -9.02 -4.55
CA LEU A 78 -5.43 -7.93 -3.68
C LEU A 78 -6.96 -7.82 -3.65
N VAL A 79 -7.61 -7.83 -4.83
CA VAL A 79 -9.08 -7.80 -4.94
C VAL A 79 -9.70 -9.04 -4.28
N TYR A 80 -9.12 -10.22 -4.50
CA TYR A 80 -9.54 -11.47 -3.85
C TYR A 80 -9.52 -11.35 -2.32
N VAL A 81 -8.40 -10.91 -1.73
CA VAL A 81 -8.26 -10.75 -0.27
C VAL A 81 -9.33 -9.80 0.29
N ILE A 82 -9.60 -8.67 -0.38
CA ILE A 82 -10.61 -7.69 0.07
C ILE A 82 -12.02 -8.29 0.00
N ASN A 83 -12.34 -9.01 -1.08
CA ASN A 83 -13.66 -9.62 -1.27
C ASN A 83 -13.98 -10.69 -0.22
N GLN A 84 -12.96 -11.38 0.33
CA GLN A 84 -13.16 -12.35 1.41
C GLN A 84 -13.76 -11.73 2.69
N LEU A 85 -13.58 -10.43 2.90
CA LEU A 85 -14.08 -9.70 4.07
C LEU A 85 -15.54 -9.24 3.92
N ASN A 86 -16.10 -9.28 2.71
CA ASN A 86 -17.50 -8.92 2.44
C ASN A 86 -18.11 -9.85 1.37
N PRO A 87 -18.37 -11.13 1.69
CA PRO A 87 -18.87 -12.11 0.73
C PRO A 87 -20.23 -11.71 0.11
N ASP A 88 -21.03 -10.93 0.84
CA ASP A 88 -22.36 -10.50 0.40
C ASP A 88 -22.32 -9.24 -0.49
N LYS A 89 -21.23 -8.47 -0.45
CA LYS A 89 -21.03 -7.29 -1.32
C LYS A 89 -20.31 -7.70 -2.60
N LYS A 90 -21.02 -8.45 -3.44
CA LYS A 90 -20.59 -8.97 -4.76
C LYS A 90 -19.98 -7.97 -5.76
N ARG A 91 -19.83 -6.68 -5.46
CA ARG A 91 -19.88 -5.65 -6.52
C ARG A 91 -19.13 -4.36 -6.22
N TRP A 92 -17.87 -4.44 -5.80
CA TRP A 92 -17.00 -3.24 -5.81
C TRP A 92 -16.17 -3.11 -7.08
N PHE A 93 -15.90 -4.22 -7.80
CA PHE A 93 -14.95 -4.22 -8.94
C PHE A 93 -15.39 -4.99 -10.19
N GLY A 94 -16.68 -5.32 -10.33
CA GLY A 94 -17.22 -6.05 -11.49
C GLY A 94 -17.95 -7.34 -11.10
N ASP A 95 -18.70 -7.90 -12.05
CA ASP A 95 -19.64 -9.02 -11.83
C ASP A 95 -18.96 -10.39 -11.71
N GLU A 96 -17.66 -10.47 -12.05
CA GLU A 96 -16.88 -11.70 -11.97
C GLU A 96 -15.98 -11.70 -10.74
N ALA A 97 -16.12 -12.72 -9.89
CA ALA A 97 -15.23 -12.90 -8.74
C ALA A 97 -13.80 -13.19 -9.23
N PRO A 98 -12.76 -12.53 -8.70
CA PRO A 98 -11.39 -12.88 -9.02
C PRO A 98 -11.14 -14.33 -8.61
N LYS A 99 -10.60 -15.13 -9.53
CA LYS A 99 -10.24 -16.51 -9.26
C LYS A 99 -9.10 -16.51 -8.24
N SER A 100 -9.04 -17.53 -7.39
CA SER A 100 -7.88 -17.71 -6.51
C SER A 100 -6.60 -17.65 -7.36
N PRO A 101 -5.55 -16.92 -6.93
CA PRO A 101 -4.29 -16.91 -7.63
C PRO A 101 -3.82 -18.35 -7.83
N LYS A 102 -3.38 -18.70 -9.04
CA LYS A 102 -2.75 -19.99 -9.29
C LYS A 102 -1.38 -19.98 -8.62
N GLU A 103 -1.15 -20.95 -7.73
CA GLU A 103 0.13 -21.17 -7.05
C GLU A 103 1.30 -21.38 -8.01
#